data_AF-A0AAW0HCM9-F1
#
_entry.id   AF-A0AAW0HCM9-F1
#
_cell.length_a   1.000
_cell.length_b   1.000
_cell.length_c   1.000
_cell.angle_alpha   90.00
_cell.angle_beta   90.00
_cell.angle_gamma   90.00
#
_symmetry.space_group_name_H-M   'P 1'
#
loop_
_entity.id
_entity.type
_entity.pdbx_description
1 polymer ?
#
loop_
_entity_poly.entity_id
_entity_poly.type
_entity_poly.pdbx_seq_one_letter_code
_entity_poly.pdbx_strand_id
1 'polypeptide(L)'
;MEANRQKTNISRSARAQLNFPVSRIERFLREGNFSQRVSASAPVFLAGVLEYLTADILDLSGKEAQASGRKRITPEHVSWAVENNKHLRKLFKIDSKSVVIETPEPDED
;
A
#
# COMPACT_ATOMS: atom_id res chain seq x y z
N MET A 1 8.95 -46.52 -8.49
CA MET A 1 8.50 -45.34 -9.25
C MET A 1 8.19 -44.24 -8.24
N GLU A 2 9.16 -43.39 -7.92
CA GLU A 2 8.91 -42.21 -7.08
C GLU A 2 8.18 -41.16 -7.90
N ALA A 3 6.99 -40.77 -7.44
CA ALA A 3 6.20 -39.72 -8.07
C ALA A 3 6.92 -38.38 -7.91
N ASN A 4 7.28 -37.77 -9.04
CA ASN A 4 7.84 -36.43 -9.13
C ASN A 4 6.83 -35.41 -8.56
N ARG A 5 6.99 -35.03 -7.28
CA ARG A 5 6.18 -33.98 -6.63
C ARG A 5 6.47 -32.65 -7.33
N GLN A 6 5.59 -32.27 -8.25
CA GLN A 6 5.63 -30.93 -8.86
C GLN A 6 5.51 -29.87 -7.75
N LYS A 7 6.57 -29.10 -7.54
CA LYS A 7 6.55 -27.95 -6.62
C LYS A 7 5.54 -26.94 -7.15
N THR A 8 4.49 -26.69 -6.37
CA THR A 8 3.49 -25.67 -6.72
C THR A 8 4.13 -24.29 -6.65
N ASN A 9 3.94 -23.48 -7.70
CA ASN A 9 4.42 -22.11 -7.74
C ASN A 9 3.54 -21.22 -6.84
N ILE A 10 3.91 -21.15 -5.56
CA ILE A 10 3.25 -20.25 -4.60
C ILE A 10 3.69 -18.81 -4.88
N SER A 11 2.73 -17.90 -5.04
CA SER A 11 3.00 -16.48 -5.24
C SER A 11 3.68 -15.87 -4.00
N ARG A 12 4.47 -14.81 -4.19
CA ARG A 12 5.15 -14.13 -3.08
C ARG A 12 4.17 -13.51 -2.08
N SER A 13 3.05 -12.99 -2.56
CA SER A 13 1.95 -12.51 -1.70
C SER A 13 1.35 -13.63 -0.86
N ALA A 14 1.07 -14.80 -1.46
CA ALA A 14 0.54 -15.94 -0.73
C ALA A 14 1.54 -16.49 0.31
N ARG A 15 2.85 -16.50 -0.01
CA ARG A 15 3.91 -16.85 0.96
C ARG A 15 3.99 -15.85 2.12
N ALA A 16 3.79 -14.57 1.85
CA ALA A 16 3.80 -13.50 2.85
C ALA A 16 2.47 -13.35 3.60
N GLN A 17 1.43 -14.10 3.24
CA GLN A 17 0.07 -13.98 3.77
C GLN A 17 -0.52 -12.56 3.62
N LEU A 18 -0.21 -11.92 2.49
CA LEU A 18 -0.71 -10.59 2.15
C LEU A 18 -1.71 -10.67 1.00
N ASN A 19 -2.77 -9.87 1.07
CA ASN A 19 -3.68 -9.64 -0.04
C ASN A 19 -3.07 -8.73 -1.11
N PHE A 20 -2.20 -7.81 -0.70
CA PHE A 20 -1.55 -6.87 -1.61
C PHE A 20 -0.49 -7.56 -2.49
N PRO A 21 -0.35 -7.14 -3.77
CA PRO A 21 0.53 -7.79 -4.74
C PRO A 21 2.01 -7.39 -4.53
N VAL A 22 2.77 -8.21 -3.79
CA VAL A 22 4.19 -7.98 -3.48
C VAL A 22 5.03 -7.82 -4.76
N SER A 23 4.79 -8.67 -5.77
CA SER A 23 5.54 -8.58 -7.03
C SER A 23 5.28 -7.30 -7.82
N ARG A 24 4.07 -6.74 -7.72
CA ARG A 24 3.73 -5.48 -8.40
C ARG A 24 4.39 -4.30 -7.70
N ILE A 25 4.42 -4.33 -6.37
CA ILE A 25 5.07 -3.30 -5.56
C ILE A 25 6.58 -3.29 -5.80
N GLU A 26 7.23 -4.46 -5.89
CA GLU A 26 8.64 -4.51 -6.27
C GLU A 26 8.90 -3.88 -7.64
N ARG A 27 8.05 -4.18 -8.62
CA ARG A 27 8.17 -3.59 -9.95
C ARG A 27 8.10 -2.07 -9.88
N PHE A 28 7.14 -1.52 -9.15
CA PHE A 28 7.03 -0.07 -8.95
C PHE A 28 8.23 0.54 -8.21
N LEU A 29 8.82 -0.18 -7.24
CA LEU A 29 10.04 0.27 -6.57
C LEU A 29 11.24 0.34 -7.53
N ARG A 30 11.32 -0.56 -8.51
CA ARG A 30 12.37 -0.57 -9.53
C ARG A 30 12.14 0.47 -10.61
N GLU A 31 10.90 0.61 -11.09
CA GLU A 31 10.50 1.62 -12.09
C GLU A 31 10.61 3.04 -11.55
N GLY A 32 10.39 3.24 -10.24
CA GLY A 32 10.49 4.55 -9.59
C GLY A 32 11.92 5.04 -9.31
N ASN A 33 12.97 4.27 -9.65
CA ASN A 33 14.37 4.63 -9.47
C ASN A 33 14.75 5.13 -8.06
N PHE A 34 14.04 4.68 -7.01
CA PHE A 34 14.32 5.10 -5.62
C PHE A 34 15.69 4.64 -5.12
N SER A 35 16.23 3.54 -5.66
CA SER A 35 17.56 3.03 -5.37
C SER A 35 18.08 2.15 -6.50
N GLN A 36 19.41 2.04 -6.63
CA GLN A 36 20.04 1.12 -7.59
C GLN A 36 19.74 -0.36 -7.29
N ARG A 37 19.50 -0.70 -6.01
CA ARG A 37 19.22 -2.08 -5.56
C ARG A 37 18.08 -2.09 -4.56
N VAL A 38 17.10 -2.95 -4.81
CA VAL A 38 15.95 -3.19 -3.92
C VAL A 38 16.14 -4.54 -3.22
N SER A 39 16.13 -4.53 -1.88
CA SER A 39 16.18 -5.77 -1.08
C SER A 39 14.92 -6.62 -1.30
N ALA A 40 15.07 -7.95 -1.25
CA ALA A 40 13.95 -8.87 -1.42
C ALA A 40 12.84 -8.70 -0.35
N SER A 41 13.17 -8.20 0.84
CA SER A 41 12.22 -7.95 1.92
C SER A 41 11.49 -6.60 1.81
N ALA A 42 12.07 -5.63 1.09
CA ALA A 42 11.49 -4.29 0.95
C ALA A 42 10.06 -4.28 0.36
N PRO A 43 9.77 -4.98 -0.76
CA PRO A 43 8.40 -4.99 -1.30
C PRO A 43 7.41 -5.73 -0.41
N VAL A 44 7.86 -6.72 0.38
CA VAL A 44 7.00 -7.43 1.33
C VAL A 44 6.61 -6.50 2.49
N PHE A 45 7.59 -5.77 3.04
CA PHE A 45 7.36 -4.81 4.11
C PHE A 45 6.42 -3.69 3.64
N LEU A 46 6.69 -3.09 2.48
CA LEU A 46 5.85 -2.03 1.94
C LEU A 46 4.42 -2.53 1.64
N ALA A 47 4.27 -3.74 1.08
CA ALA A 47 2.96 -4.34 0.87
C ALA A 47 2.17 -4.49 2.18
N GLY A 48 2.82 -4.98 3.25
CA GLY A 48 2.18 -5.12 4.55
C GLY A 48 1.75 -3.79 5.15
N VAL A 49 2.58 -2.74 5.05
CA VAL A 49 2.23 -1.40 5.54
C VAL A 49 1.05 -0.82 4.76
N LEU A 50 1.05 -0.91 3.43
CA LEU A 50 -0.04 -0.40 2.60
C LEU A 50 -1.34 -1.16 2.85
N GLU A 51 -1.27 -2.48 3.02
CA GLU A 51 -2.42 -3.31 3.34
C GLU A 51 -3.01 -2.94 4.71
N TYR A 52 -2.16 -2.77 5.72
CA TYR A 52 -2.58 -2.34 7.06
C TYR A 52 -3.27 -0.98 7.02
N LEU A 53 -2.68 0.03 6.37
CA LEU A 53 -3.27 1.36 6.27
C LEU A 53 -4.62 1.32 5.53
N THR A 54 -4.71 0.54 4.46
CA THR A 54 -5.95 0.39 3.69
C THR A 54 -7.02 -0.28 4.53
N ALA A 55 -6.67 -1.33 5.28
CA ALA A 55 -7.59 -2.04 6.16
C ALA A 55 -8.12 -1.14 7.28
N ASP A 56 -7.26 -0.34 7.92
CA ASP A 56 -7.65 0.60 8.99
C ASP A 56 -8.62 1.67 8.49
N ILE A 57 -8.33 2.27 7.32
CA ILE A 57 -9.22 3.26 6.70
C ILE A 57 -10.58 2.62 6.35
N LEU A 58 -10.57 1.41 5.79
CA LEU A 58 -11.81 0.72 5.40
C LEU A 58 -12.64 0.27 6.61
N ASP A 59 -12.02 -0.17 7.70
CA ASP A 59 -12.71 -0.55 8.93
C ASP A 59 -13.43 0.65 9.55
N LEU A 60 -12.73 1.79 9.68
CA LEU A 60 -13.31 3.03 10.19
C LEU A 60 -14.43 3.55 9.27
N SER A 61 -14.20 3.55 7.96
CA SER A 61 -15.20 3.99 6.97
C SER A 61 -16.42 3.05 6.93
N GLY A 62 -16.22 1.75 7.16
CA GLY A 62 -17.28 0.76 7.23
C GLY A 62 -18.16 0.92 8.47
N LYS A 63 -17.54 1.21 9.62
CA LYS A 63 -18.25 1.54 10.87
C LYS A 63 -19.10 2.79 10.71
N GLU A 64 -18.56 3.83 10.08
CA GLU A 64 -19.31 5.07 9.81
C GLU A 64 -20.43 4.86 8.78
N ALA A 65 -20.19 4.05 7.75
CA ALA A 65 -21.25 3.68 6.80
C ALA A 65 -22.41 2.96 7.50
N GLN A 66 -22.10 2.02 8.40
CA GLN A 66 -23.10 1.31 9.17
C GLN A 66 -23.84 2.24 10.13
N ALA A 67 -23.13 3.15 10.81
CA ALA A 67 -23.72 4.13 11.73
C ALA A 67 -24.66 5.11 11.01
N SER A 68 -24.34 5.51 9.79
CA SER A 68 -25.19 6.34 8.92
C SER A 68 -26.33 5.56 8.23
N GLY A 69 -26.48 4.27 8.51
CA GLY A 69 -27.54 3.42 7.93
C GLY A 69 -27.31 3.06 6.46
N ARG A 70 -26.09 3.23 5.94
CA ARG A 70 -25.74 2.99 4.54
C ARG A 70 -24.97 1.67 4.37
N LYS A 71 -25.39 0.85 3.42
CA LYS A 71 -24.71 -0.43 3.10
C LYS A 71 -23.41 -0.26 2.31
N ARG A 72 -23.22 0.88 1.63
CA ARG A 72 -22.07 1.15 0.76
C ARG A 72 -21.20 2.24 1.40
N ILE A 73 -19.89 2.03 1.40
CA ILE A 73 -18.92 3.06 1.76
C ILE A 73 -18.90 4.12 0.66
N THR A 74 -19.13 5.38 1.03
CA THR A 74 -19.04 6.56 0.15
C THR A 74 -17.79 7.38 0.49
N PRO A 75 -17.36 8.31 -0.38
CA PRO A 75 -16.24 9.20 -0.07
C PRO A 75 -16.41 10.01 1.22
N GLU A 76 -17.66 10.33 1.58
CA GLU A 76 -18.03 11.01 2.83
C GLU A 76 -17.56 10.22 4.06
N HIS A 77 -17.80 8.91 4.11
CA HIS A 77 -17.36 8.08 5.24
C HIS A 77 -15.84 7.96 5.32
N VAL A 78 -15.16 7.98 4.17
CA VAL A 78 -13.69 7.97 4.11
C VAL A 78 -13.11 9.28 4.63
N SER A 79 -13.67 10.43 4.21
CA SER A 79 -13.26 11.74 4.73
C SER A 79 -13.45 11.79 6.24
N TRP A 80 -14.61 11.34 6.73
CA TRP A 80 -14.90 11.27 8.15
C TRP A 80 -13.86 10.42 8.90
N ALA A 81 -13.56 9.22 8.40
CA ALA A 81 -12.57 8.33 9.02
C ALA A 81 -11.17 8.97 9.12
N VAL A 82 -10.74 9.67 8.06
CA VAL A 82 -9.44 10.34 8.02
C VAL A 82 -9.40 11.54 8.97
N GLU A 83 -10.46 12.33 9.06
CA GLU A 83 -10.51 13.54 9.89
C GLU A 83 -10.61 13.24 11.39
N ASN A 84 -11.37 12.20 11.75
CA ASN A 84 -11.64 11.83 13.14
C ASN A 84 -10.52 10.97 13.75
N ASN A 85 -9.74 10.27 12.92
CA ASN A 85 -8.58 9.52 13.40
C ASN A 85 -7.33 10.43 13.51
N LYS A 86 -6.76 10.54 14.71
CA LYS A 86 -5.58 11.38 14.96
C LYS A 86 -4.37 11.00 14.11
N HIS A 87 -4.13 9.70 13.89
CA HIS A 87 -2.98 9.19 13.15
C HIS A 87 -3.15 9.41 11.65
N LEU A 88 -4.32 9.05 11.11
CA LEU A 88 -4.64 9.29 9.69
C LEU A 88 -4.65 10.77 9.37
N ARG A 89 -5.27 11.61 10.21
CA ARG A 89 -5.22 13.06 10.04
C ARG A 89 -3.79 13.57 10.04
N LYS A 90 -2.89 13.05 10.88
CA LYS A 90 -1.48 13.44 10.87
C LYS A 90 -0.77 12.98 9.60
N LEU A 91 -1.06 11.79 9.11
CA LEU A 91 -0.47 11.22 7.91
C LEU A 91 -0.91 11.95 6.63
N PHE A 92 -2.19 12.32 6.54
CA PHE A 92 -2.78 13.02 5.39
C PHE A 92 -2.78 14.54 5.53
N LYS A 93 -2.17 15.08 6.58
CA LYS A 93 -1.91 16.52 6.65
C LYS A 93 -0.97 16.88 5.51
N ILE A 94 -1.52 17.59 4.53
CA ILE A 94 -0.73 18.18 3.46
C ILE A 94 0.14 19.25 4.11
N ASP A 95 1.43 18.96 4.27
CA ASP A 95 2.42 20.03 4.41
C ASP A 95 2.67 20.54 3.00
N SER A 96 2.30 21.78 2.71
CA SER A 96 2.33 22.40 1.39
C SER A 96 3.73 22.54 0.77
N LYS A 97 4.74 21.86 1.34
CA LYS A 97 6.15 21.95 0.98
C LYS A 97 6.73 20.68 0.33
N SER A 98 6.03 19.55 0.34
CA SER A 98 6.62 18.26 -0.09
C SER A 98 6.26 17.79 -1.50
N VAL A 99 5.46 18.54 -2.27
CA VAL A 99 5.17 18.24 -3.69
C VAL A 99 6.22 18.86 -4.62
N VAL A 100 7.49 18.76 -4.25
CA VAL A 100 8.59 18.96 -5.21
C VAL A 100 9.34 17.64 -5.25
N ILE A 101 8.89 16.73 -6.11
CA ILE A 101 9.74 15.66 -6.59
C ILE A 101 10.70 16.37 -7.54
N GLU A 102 11.86 16.78 -7.04
CA GLU A 102 12.96 17.25 -7.88
C GLU A 102 13.34 16.08 -8.79
N THR A 103 12.89 16.12 -10.05
CA THR A 103 13.47 15.31 -11.11
C THR A 103 14.91 15.77 -11.28
N PRO A 104 15.93 14.89 -11.13
CA PRO A 104 17.30 15.28 -11.38
C PRO A 104 17.44 15.69 -12.85
N GLU A 105 18.00 16.87 -13.08
CA GLU A 105 18.33 17.37 -14.41
C GLU A 105 19.28 16.38 -15.10
N PRO A 106 19.10 16.08 -16.40
CA PRO A 106 20.05 15.26 -17.12
C PRO A 106 21.37 16.03 -17.23
N ASP A 107 22.47 15.38 -16.82
CA ASP A 107 23.83 15.90 -17.00
C ASP A 107 24.01 16.33 -18.48
N GLU A 108 24.27 17.61 -18.72
CA GLU A 108 24.59 18.13 -20.05
C GLU A 108 25.99 17.62 -20.48
N ASP A 109 26.07 17.02 -21.68
CA ASP A 109 27.30 16.51 -22.31
C ASP A 109 28.38 17.59 -22.53
#